data_AF-A0A529Y2Y0-F1
#
_entry.id   AF-A0A529Y2Y0-F1
#
_cell.length_a   1.000
_cell.length_b   1.000
_cell.length_c   1.000
_cell.angle_alpha   90.00
_cell.angle_beta   90.00
_cell.angle_gamma   90.00
#
_symmetry.space_group_name_H-M   'P 1'
#
loop_
_entity.id
_entity.type
_entity.pdbx_description
1 polymer ?
#
loop_
_entity_poly.entity_id
_entity_poly.type
_entity_poly.pdbx_seq_one_letter_code
_entity_poly.pdbx_strand_id
1 'polypeptide(L)'
;ILTWIEFLDRLKTTGMPIREMLRYAALRERGVNTEAERGALLEQHRERVRAHLAKLQACLLVLDAKIAGYAGVEKRMKDYDASIPERQRKPAGTRQAGAR
;
A
#
# COMPACT_ATOMS: atom_id res chain seq x y z
N ILE A 1 22.24 -6.49 19.19
CA ILE A 1 22.54 -7.51 18.15
C ILE A 1 21.31 -8.41 18.07
N LEU A 2 20.72 -8.61 16.88
CA LEU A 2 19.56 -9.50 16.73
C LEU A 2 19.95 -10.94 17.10
N THR A 3 19.04 -11.69 17.69
CA THR A 3 19.25 -13.13 17.83
C THR A 3 19.32 -13.79 16.45
N TRP A 4 19.92 -14.97 16.37
CA TRP A 4 20.01 -15.71 15.11
C TRP A 4 18.63 -15.97 14.50
N ILE A 5 17.65 -16.29 15.34
CA ILE A 5 16.27 -16.56 14.93
C ILE A 5 15.60 -15.28 14.43
N GLU A 6 15.75 -14.15 15.13
CA GLU A 6 15.23 -12.86 14.66
C GLU A 6 15.83 -12.44 13.32
N PHE A 7 17.13 -12.69 13.11
CA PHE A 7 17.77 -12.38 11.84
C PHE A 7 17.19 -13.22 10.69
N LEU A 8 17.02 -14.53 10.90
CA LEU A 8 16.38 -15.41 9.91
C LEU A 8 14.94 -14.98 9.63
N ASP A 9 14.20 -14.54 10.65
CA ASP A 9 12.85 -14.04 10.47
C ASP A 9 12.84 -12.79 9.55
N ARG A 10 13.76 -11.85 9.74
CA ARG A 10 13.89 -10.68 8.85
C ARG A 10 14.25 -11.06 7.41
N LEU A 11 15.13 -12.04 7.20
CA LEU A 11 15.44 -12.53 5.86
C LEU A 11 14.21 -13.15 5.19
N LYS A 12 13.42 -13.90 5.95
CA LYS A 12 12.16 -14.47 5.48
C LYS A 12 11.12 -13.39 5.16
N THR A 13 10.90 -12.41 6.05
CA THR A 13 9.97 -11.29 5.83
C THR A 13 10.31 -10.51 4.56
N THR A 14 11.60 -10.35 4.27
CA THR A 14 12.08 -9.63 3.08
C THR A 14 12.09 -10.50 1.81
N GLY A 15 11.52 -11.70 1.86
CA GLY A 15 11.33 -12.56 0.71
C GLY A 15 12.58 -13.34 0.28
N MET A 16 13.57 -13.52 1.17
CA MET A 16 14.70 -14.39 0.86
C MET A 16 14.20 -15.84 0.67
N PRO A 17 14.51 -16.50 -0.45
CA PRO A 17 14.16 -17.90 -0.64
C PRO A 17 14.80 -18.80 0.43
N ILE A 18 14.08 -19.81 0.90
CA ILE A 18 14.59 -20.76 1.91
C ILE A 18 15.91 -21.41 1.50
N ARG A 19 16.13 -21.64 0.19
CA ARG A 19 17.40 -22.18 -0.33
C ARG A 19 18.59 -21.25 -0.05
N GLU A 20 18.41 -19.94 -0.15
CA GLU A 20 19.46 -18.97 0.16
C GLU A 20 19.68 -18.83 1.66
N MET A 21 18.62 -18.91 2.46
CA MET A 21 18.73 -18.93 3.92
C MET A 21 19.52 -20.16 4.39
N LEU A 22 19.25 -21.34 3.81
CA LEU A 22 20.01 -22.57 4.07
C LEU A 22 21.47 -22.44 3.62
N ARG A 23 21.73 -21.83 2.46
CA ARG A 23 23.09 -21.55 1.99
C ARG A 23 23.83 -20.65 2.98
N TYR A 24 23.21 -19.57 3.44
CA TYR A 24 23.79 -18.69 4.44
C TYR A 24 24.07 -19.42 5.76
N ALA A 25 23.13 -20.25 6.23
CA ALA A 25 23.31 -21.05 7.44
C ALA A 25 24.51 -22.01 7.29
N ALA A 26 24.61 -22.73 6.17
CA ALA A 26 25.73 -23.63 5.90
C ALA A 26 27.09 -22.89 5.86
N LEU A 27 27.13 -21.68 5.29
CA LEU A 27 28.33 -20.85 5.32
C LEU A 27 28.68 -20.44 6.76
N ARG A 28 27.69 -20.03 7.55
CA ARG A 28 27.90 -19.63 8.95
C ARG A 28 28.46 -20.78 9.81
N GLU A 29 27.98 -22.00 9.62
CA GLU A 29 28.49 -23.20 10.32
C GLU A 29 29.95 -23.51 9.97
N ARG A 30 30.40 -23.18 8.74
CA ARG A 30 31.82 -23.34 8.34
C ARG A 30 32.77 -22.33 9.00
N GLY A 31 32.23 -21.28 9.63
CA GLY A 31 33.00 -20.32 10.42
C GLY A 31 33.57 -19.13 9.65
N VAL A 32 34.63 -18.54 10.21
CA VAL A 32 35.18 -17.21 9.84
C VAL A 32 35.70 -17.13 8.40
N ASN A 33 36.12 -18.25 7.81
CA ASN A 33 36.60 -18.30 6.42
C ASN A 33 35.50 -18.01 5.38
N THR A 34 34.22 -17.95 5.77
CA THR A 34 33.10 -17.68 4.87
C THR A 34 32.52 -16.27 4.99
N GLU A 35 33.14 -15.37 5.76
CA GLU A 35 32.61 -14.02 5.99
C GLU A 35 32.39 -13.24 4.69
N ALA A 36 33.33 -13.32 3.75
CA ALA A 36 33.20 -12.69 2.44
C ALA A 36 32.02 -13.26 1.63
N GLU A 37 31.86 -14.59 1.62
CA GLU A 37 30.75 -15.26 0.92
C GLU A 37 29.39 -14.90 1.54
N ARG A 38 29.32 -14.83 2.87
CA ARG A 38 28.12 -14.41 3.60
C ARG A 38 27.79 -12.94 3.32
N GLY A 39 28.79 -12.07 3.31
CA GLY A 39 28.65 -10.66 2.96
C GLY A 39 28.06 -10.49 1.56
N ALA A 40 28.64 -11.14 0.56
CA ALA A 40 28.17 -11.08 -0.82
C ALA A 40 26.72 -11.54 -0.98
N LEU A 41 26.31 -12.61 -0.29
CA LEU A 41 24.93 -13.11 -0.31
C LEU A 41 23.96 -12.06 0.26
N LEU A 42 24.31 -11.43 1.38
CA LEU A 42 23.48 -10.41 2.01
C LEU A 42 23.41 -9.12 1.20
N GLU A 43 24.51 -8.71 0.56
CA GLU A 43 24.52 -7.55 -0.34
C GLU A 43 23.63 -7.78 -1.56
N GLN A 44 23.71 -8.96 -2.19
CA GLN A 44 22.84 -9.32 -3.29
C GLN A 44 21.36 -9.33 -2.88
N HIS A 45 21.05 -9.83 -1.68
CA HIS A 45 19.69 -9.76 -1.14
C HIS A 45 19.25 -8.32 -0.86
N ARG A 46 20.14 -7.49 -0.30
CA ARG A 46 19.86 -6.07 -0.05
C ARG A 46 19.45 -5.34 -1.32
N GLU A 47 20.14 -5.57 -2.44
CA GLU A 47 19.76 -4.94 -3.71
C GLU A 47 18.40 -5.42 -4.22
N ARG A 48 18.06 -6.71 -4.04
CA ARG A 48 16.72 -7.23 -4.35
C ARG A 48 15.63 -6.58 -3.50
N VAL A 49 15.87 -6.42 -2.20
CA VAL A 49 14.94 -5.75 -1.28
C VAL A 49 14.73 -4.29 -1.67
N ARG A 50 15.81 -3.57 -2.01
CA ARG A 50 15.72 -2.17 -2.49
C ARG A 50 14.88 -2.06 -3.76
N ALA A 51 15.11 -2.93 -4.74
CA ALA A 51 14.32 -2.95 -5.97
C ALA A 51 12.85 -3.26 -5.69
N HIS A 52 12.55 -4.16 -4.74
CA HIS A 52 11.17 -4.47 -4.35
C HIS A 52 10.50 -3.27 -3.66
N LEU A 53 11.20 -2.61 -2.75
CA LEU A 53 10.70 -1.43 -2.04
C LEU A 53 10.37 -0.28 -3.00
N ALA A 54 11.23 -0.02 -4.00
CA ALA A 54 10.97 0.98 -5.03
C ALA A 54 9.70 0.66 -5.83
N LYS A 55 9.47 -0.62 -6.18
CA LYS A 55 8.24 -1.05 -6.86
C LYS A 55 7.01 -0.85 -5.98
N LEU A 56 7.09 -1.23 -4.71
CA LEU A 56 5.98 -1.04 -3.76
C LEU A 56 5.65 0.43 -3.56
N GLN A 57 6.66 1.30 -3.45
CA GLN A 57 6.46 2.76 -3.37
C GLN A 57 5.76 3.30 -4.63
N ALA A 58 6.17 2.87 -5.82
CA ALA A 58 5.50 3.25 -7.06
C ALA A 58 4.04 2.78 -7.10
N CYS A 59 3.76 1.55 -6.65
CA CYS A 59 2.39 1.05 -6.52
C CYS A 59 1.55 1.87 -5.54
N LEU A 60 2.13 2.25 -4.38
CA LEU A 60 1.45 3.09 -3.39
C LEU A 60 1.04 4.43 -3.99
N LEU A 61 1.92 5.10 -4.75
CA LEU A 61 1.57 6.36 -5.42
C LEU A 61 0.38 6.23 -6.37
N VAL A 62 0.27 5.11 -7.10
CA VAL A 62 -0.87 4.85 -7.98
C VAL A 62 -2.15 4.66 -7.17
N LEU A 63 -2.08 3.91 -6.06
CA LEU A 63 -3.22 3.70 -5.17
C LEU A 63 -3.67 5.01 -4.52
N ASP A 64 -2.74 5.81 -4.03
CA ASP A 64 -3.02 7.12 -3.44
C ASP A 64 -3.72 8.04 -4.44
N ALA A 65 -3.24 8.09 -5.68
CA ALA A 65 -3.88 8.86 -6.75
C ALA A 65 -5.31 8.38 -7.06
N LYS A 66 -5.54 7.06 -7.05
CA LYS A 66 -6.87 6.48 -7.26
C LYS A 66 -7.83 6.81 -6.11
N ILE A 67 -7.36 6.66 -4.87
CA ILE A 67 -8.14 6.98 -3.66
C ILE A 67 -8.50 8.46 -3.63
N ALA A 68 -7.54 9.35 -3.90
CA ALA A 68 -7.79 10.79 -4.00
C ALA A 68 -8.79 11.13 -5.11
N GLY A 69 -8.74 10.41 -6.24
CA GLY A 69 -9.71 10.51 -7.32
C GLY A 69 -11.15 10.24 -6.86
N TYR A 70 -11.38 9.18 -6.07
CA TYR A 70 -12.70 8.87 -5.51
C TYR A 70 -13.17 9.93 -4.52
N ALA A 71 -12.30 10.39 -3.62
CA ALA A 71 -12.64 11.44 -2.67
C ALA A 71 -13.03 12.76 -3.38
N GLY A 72 -12.35 13.09 -4.47
CA GLY A 72 -12.68 14.26 -5.30
C GLY A 72 -14.00 14.13 -6.05
N VAL A 73 -14.35 12.93 -6.53
CA VAL A 73 -15.65 12.67 -7.18
C VAL A 73 -16.80 12.80 -6.18
N GLU A 74 -16.68 12.22 -4.99
CA GLU A 74 -17.69 12.36 -3.94
C GLU A 74 -17.89 13.83 -3.52
N LYS A 75 -16.80 14.58 -3.41
CA LYS A 75 -16.88 16.01 -3.06
C LYS A 75 -17.56 16.81 -4.17
N ARG A 76 -17.25 16.56 -5.45
CA ARG A 76 -17.94 17.19 -6.59
C ARG A 76 -19.43 16.83 -6.65
N MET A 77 -19.81 15.59 -6.33
CA MET A 77 -21.23 15.19 -6.27
C MET A 77 -21.96 15.90 -5.13
N LYS A 78 -21.34 16.02 -3.94
CA LYS A 78 -21.89 16.78 -2.80
C LYS A 78 -22.00 18.28 -3.09
N ASP A 79 -20.99 18.87 -3.73
CA ASP A 79 -21.01 20.28 -4.12
C ASP A 79 -22.06 20.53 -5.23
N TYR A 80 -22.28 19.57 -6.14
CA TYR A 80 -23.35 19.62 -7.13
C TYR A 80 -24.73 19.56 -6.48
N ASP A 81 -24.98 18.59 -5.60
CA ASP A 81 -26.25 18.47 -4.86
C ASP A 81 -26.52 19.70 -3.96
N ALA A 82 -25.47 20.32 -3.40
CA ALA A 82 -25.58 21.55 -2.60
C ALA A 82 -25.72 22.84 -3.44
N SER A 83 -25.38 22.81 -4.73
CA SER A 83 -25.43 23.98 -5.63
C SER A 83 -26.68 24.03 -6.52
N ILE A 84 -27.55 23.01 -6.48
CA ILE A 84 -28.90 23.10 -7.07
C ILE A 84 -29.69 24.17 -6.29
N PRO A 85 -29.99 25.36 -6.87
CA PRO A 85 -30.84 26.33 -6.21
C PRO A 85 -32.27 25.78 -6.20
N GLU A 86 -33.02 25.96 -5.10
CA GLU A 86 -34.46 25.67 -4.98
C GLU A 86 -35.34 26.55 -5.92
N ARG A 87 -34.97 26.75 -7.18
CA ARG A 87 -35.84 27.39 -8.16
C ARG A 87 -36.85 26.35 -8.65
N GLN A 88 -38.06 26.47 -8.07
CA GLN A 88 -39.33 25.87 -8.48
C GLN A 88 -39.73 24.54 -7.82
N ARG A 89 -39.86 24.54 -6.49
CA ARG A 89 -41.03 23.85 -5.90
C ARG A 89 -42.22 24.80 -5.98
N LYS A 90 -42.93 24.80 -7.12
CA LYS A 90 -44.25 25.44 -7.19
C LYS A 90 -45.14 24.75 -6.13
N PRO A 91 -45.77 25.48 -5.20
CA PRO A 91 -46.76 24.86 -4.34
C PRO A 91 -47.92 24.40 -5.24
N ALA A 92 -48.24 23.11 -5.18
CA ALA A 92 -49.47 22.59 -5.77
C ALA A 92 -50.63 23.39 -5.16
N GLY A 93 -51.28 24.19 -6.00
CA GLY A 93 -52.32 25.13 -5.57
C GLY A 93 -53.42 24.43 -4.78
N THR A 94 -53.67 24.94 -3.59
CA THR A 94 -54.88 24.69 -2.80
C THR A 94 -56.09 25.05 -3.66
N ARG A 95 -56.83 24.06 -4.17
CA ARG A 95 -58.17 24.30 -4.72
C ARG A 95 -59.14 24.47 -3.55
N GLN A 96 -59.44 25.72 -3.21
CA GLN A 96 -60.71 26.09 -2.62
C GLN A 96 -61.70 26.42 -3.74
N ALA A 97 -62.82 25.71 -3.76
CA ALA A 97 -64.14 26.14 -4.23
C ALA A 97 -65.11 25.10 -3.64
N GLY A 98 -66.06 25.42 -2.78
CA GLY A 98 -66.91 26.60 -2.77
C GLY A 98 -68.32 26.13 -3.10
N ALA A 99 -69.21 26.23 -2.11
CA ALA A 99 -70.60 25.78 -2.10
C ALA A 99 -71.43 26.15 -3.34
N ARG A 100 -72.35 25.24 -3.71
CA ARG A 100 -73.80 25.48 -3.84
C ARG A 100 -74.55 24.17 -4.11
#